data_AF-A0A3R6XS90-F1
#
_entry.id   AF-A0A3R6XS90-F1
#
_cell.length_a   1.000
_cell.length_b   1.000
_cell.length_c   1.000
_cell.angle_alpha   90.00
_cell.angle_beta   90.00
_cell.angle_gamma   90.00
#
_symmetry.space_group_name_H-M   'P 1'
#
loop_
_entity.id
_entity.type
_entity.pdbx_description
1 polymer ?
#
loop_
_entity_poly.entity_id
_entity_poly.type
_entity_poly.pdbx_seq_one_letter_code
_entity_poly.pdbx_strand_id
1 'polypeptide(L)'
;VVPYELLMPFDHKELELLVCGYSHIDVADWQASTSVSSALRSSKCIKWFWDILEHELTADDRAKLLRFATGSSRVPLQGFKGLTSYDGKLCPFSLKAVPYTRGVFPKAHSCFNRIDLPIYPTRELLKEALMALVNLEMTEFTLE
;
A
#
# COMPACT_ATOMS: atom_id res chain seq x y z
N VAL A 1 7.49 14.85 28.31
CA VAL A 1 8.86 14.93 27.77
C VAL A 1 9.53 13.59 28.05
N VAL A 2 10.09 12.93 27.02
CA VAL A 2 10.77 11.62 27.12
C VAL A 2 12.29 11.84 27.03
N PRO A 3 13.12 11.27 27.92
CA PRO A 3 14.58 11.38 27.87
C PRO A 3 15.17 10.88 26.54
N TYR A 4 16.16 11.60 26.01
CA TYR A 4 16.80 11.28 24.72
C TYR A 4 17.48 9.91 24.72
N GLU A 5 18.03 9.51 25.87
CA GLU A 5 18.74 8.23 26.04
C GLU A 5 17.81 7.03 25.83
N LEU A 6 16.50 7.20 26.06
CA LEU A 6 15.48 6.17 25.83
C LEU A 6 15.03 6.09 24.37
N LEU A 7 15.35 7.10 23.55
CA LEU A 7 14.98 7.16 22.13
C LEU A 7 16.11 6.70 21.20
N MET A 8 17.37 6.75 21.65
CA MET A 8 18.55 6.28 20.89
C MET A 8 18.47 4.84 20.33
N PRO A 9 17.80 3.87 20.98
CA PRO A 9 17.75 2.51 20.45
C PRO A 9 16.85 2.35 19.23
N PHE A 10 15.95 3.29 18.98
CA PHE A 10 14.94 3.19 17.92
C PHE A 10 15.41 3.85 16.64
N ASP A 11 15.23 3.18 15.51
CA ASP A 11 15.35 3.85 14.22
C ASP A 11 14.16 4.79 13.96
N HIS A 12 14.20 5.56 12.87
CA HIS A 12 13.12 6.52 12.58
C HIS A 12 11.75 5.85 12.41
N LYS A 13 11.69 4.60 11.91
CA LYS A 13 10.45 3.84 11.70
C LYS A 13 9.91 3.31 13.03
N GLU A 14 10.79 2.78 13.87
CA GLU A 14 10.43 2.29 15.21
C GLU A 14 9.99 3.43 16.12
N LEU A 15 10.67 4.58 16.06
CA LEU A 15 10.29 5.78 16.79
C LEU A 15 8.96 6.34 16.31
N GLU A 16 8.73 6.35 15.00
CA GLU A 16 7.44 6.73 14.42
C GLU A 16 6.32 5.81 14.91
N LEU A 17 6.55 4.50 14.91
CA LEU A 17 5.61 3.51 15.42
C LEU A 17 5.33 3.68 16.92
N LEU A 18 6.37 3.96 17.72
CA LEU A 18 6.26 4.12 19.16
C LEU A 18 5.50 5.38 19.57
N VAL A 19 5.65 6.47 18.80
CA VAL A 19 4.96 7.74 19.05
C VAL A 19 3.54 7.75 18.49
N CYS A 20 3.31 7.18 17.30
CA CYS A 20 2.03 7.27 16.60
C CYS A 20 1.13 6.03 16.77
N GLY A 21 1.69 4.91 17.24
CA GLY A 21 1.02 3.61 17.29
C GLY A 21 0.84 2.99 15.90
N TYR A 22 0.27 1.79 15.86
CA TYR A 22 -0.25 1.23 14.61
C TYR A 22 -1.53 2.00 14.23
N SER A 23 -1.48 2.81 13.18
CA SER A 23 -2.73 3.23 12.54
C SER A 23 -3.36 1.99 11.92
N HIS A 24 -4.40 1.44 12.56
CA HIS A 24 -5.11 0.29 12.03
C HIS A 24 -5.74 0.68 10.68
N ILE A 25 -5.19 0.15 9.59
CA ILE A 25 -5.71 0.41 8.24
C ILE A 25 -7.03 -0.32 8.09
N ASP A 26 -8.12 0.44 8.01
CA ASP A 26 -9.44 -0.07 7.65
C ASP A 26 -9.47 -0.35 6.14
N VAL A 27 -9.42 -1.63 5.78
CA VAL A 27 -9.43 -2.08 4.39
C VAL A 27 -10.79 -1.86 3.75
N ALA A 28 -11.88 -1.89 4.52
CA ALA A 28 -13.22 -1.62 4.00
C ALA A 28 -13.36 -0.15 3.60
N ASP A 29 -12.86 0.78 4.42
CA ASP A 29 -12.77 2.21 4.05
C ASP A 29 -11.87 2.43 2.83
N TRP A 30 -10.70 1.75 2.80
CA TRP A 30 -9.80 1.79 1.65
C TRP A 30 -10.52 1.37 0.37
N GLN A 31 -11.17 0.20 0.40
CA GLN A 31 -11.90 -0.34 -0.74
C GLN A 31 -13.05 0.57 -1.18
N ALA A 32 -13.85 1.07 -0.25
CA ALA A 32 -14.98 1.96 -0.53
C ALA A 32 -14.53 3.30 -1.15
N SER A 33 -13.35 3.79 -0.76
CA SER A 33 -12.76 5.04 -1.24
C SER A 33 -11.87 4.88 -2.49
N THR A 34 -11.78 3.67 -3.06
CA THR A 34 -10.90 3.39 -4.21
C THR A 34 -11.58 3.61 -5.56
N SER A 35 -10.92 4.36 -6.44
CA SER A 35 -11.29 4.48 -7.85
C SER A 35 -10.71 3.32 -8.68
N VAL A 36 -11.57 2.44 -9.19
CA VAL A 36 -11.16 1.28 -10.00
C VAL A 36 -11.47 1.50 -11.49
N SER A 37 -10.51 1.27 -12.37
CA SER A 37 -10.70 1.29 -13.84
C SER A 37 -11.72 0.24 -14.31
N SER A 38 -12.45 0.52 -15.40
CA SER A 38 -13.50 -0.35 -15.92
C SER A 38 -13.03 -1.78 -16.23
N ALA A 39 -11.88 -1.92 -16.90
CA ALA A 39 -11.30 -3.23 -17.22
C ALA A 39 -10.94 -4.06 -15.97
N LEU A 40 -10.50 -3.39 -14.89
CA LEU A 40 -10.21 -4.08 -13.64
C LEU A 40 -11.47 -4.48 -12.89
N ARG A 41 -12.53 -3.64 -12.94
CA ARG A 41 -13.84 -3.97 -12.33
C ARG A 41 -14.48 -5.23 -12.91
N SER A 42 -14.27 -5.49 -14.21
CA SER A 42 -14.76 -6.71 -14.87
C SER A 42 -13.90 -7.96 -14.58
N SER A 43 -12.71 -7.80 -14.00
CA SER A 43 -11.81 -8.91 -13.72
C SER A 43 -12.03 -9.48 -12.31
N LYS A 44 -11.76 -10.77 -12.12
CA LYS A 44 -11.68 -11.38 -10.78
C LYS A 44 -10.52 -10.81 -9.95
N CYS A 45 -9.52 -10.24 -10.62
CA CYS A 45 -8.31 -9.68 -10.02
C CYS A 45 -8.62 -8.60 -8.97
N ILE A 46 -9.66 -7.78 -9.15
CA ILE A 46 -10.04 -6.78 -8.14
C ILE A 46 -10.53 -7.42 -6.84
N LYS A 47 -11.31 -8.51 -6.93
CA LYS A 47 -11.80 -9.22 -5.74
C LYS A 47 -10.63 -9.87 -5.01
N TRP A 48 -9.77 -10.56 -5.76
CA TRP A 48 -8.57 -11.18 -5.20
C TRP A 48 -7.66 -10.17 -4.50
N PHE A 49 -7.47 -8.98 -5.08
CA PHE A 49 -6.66 -7.93 -4.48
C PHE A 49 -7.17 -7.59 -3.07
N TRP A 50 -8.46 -7.26 -2.95
CA TRP A 50 -9.06 -6.92 -1.66
C TRP A 50 -9.10 -8.09 -0.68
N ASP A 51 -9.43 -9.31 -1.16
CA ASP A 51 -9.43 -10.51 -0.32
C ASP A 51 -8.03 -10.80 0.27
N ILE A 52 -6.97 -10.62 -0.52
CA ILE A 52 -5.58 -10.80 -0.07
C ILE A 52 -5.23 -9.71 0.95
N LEU A 53 -5.55 -8.44 0.67
CA LEU A 53 -5.30 -7.34 1.60
C LEU A 53 -5.99 -7.55 2.95
N GLU A 54 -7.24 -8.00 2.94
CA GLU A 54 -8.05 -8.11 4.15
C GLU A 54 -7.75 -9.38 4.97
N HIS A 55 -7.45 -10.50 4.32
CA HIS A 55 -7.37 -11.80 5.00
C HIS A 55 -5.96 -12.38 5.08
N GLU A 56 -5.01 -11.91 4.26
CA GLU A 56 -3.69 -12.53 4.16
C GLU A 56 -2.52 -11.59 4.44
N LEU A 57 -2.69 -10.28 4.26
CA LEU A 57 -1.69 -9.29 4.63
C LEU A 57 -1.81 -8.91 6.10
N THR A 58 -0.67 -8.89 6.79
CA THR A 58 -0.58 -8.37 8.16
C THR A 58 -0.78 -6.85 8.20
N ALA A 59 -0.96 -6.26 9.38
CA ALA A 59 -1.07 -4.81 9.52
C ALA A 59 0.17 -4.08 8.97
N ASP A 60 1.36 -4.66 9.17
CA ASP A 60 2.63 -4.13 8.65
C ASP A 60 2.70 -4.22 7.12
N ASP A 61 2.29 -5.35 6.53
CA ASP A 61 2.23 -5.51 5.07
C ASP A 61 1.26 -4.52 4.42
N ARG A 62 0.11 -4.25 5.05
CA ARG A 62 -0.85 -3.23 4.58
C ARG A 62 -0.25 -1.83 4.62
N ALA A 63 0.49 -1.50 5.68
CA ALA A 63 1.16 -0.21 5.82
C ALA A 63 2.26 -0.04 4.76
N LYS A 64 3.04 -1.08 4.49
CA LYS A 64 4.05 -1.11 3.43
C LYS A 64 3.42 -0.93 2.05
N LEU A 65 2.34 -1.65 1.76
CA LEU A 65 1.63 -1.50 0.48
C LEU A 65 1.01 -0.10 0.32
N LEU A 66 0.46 0.46 1.40
CA LEU A 66 -0.06 1.83 1.40
C LEU A 66 1.04 2.85 1.12
N ARG A 67 2.21 2.69 1.75
CA ARG A 67 3.40 3.50 1.51
C ARG A 67 3.89 3.38 0.07
N PHE A 68 3.93 2.17 -0.47
CA PHE A 68 4.26 1.94 -1.88
C PHE A 68 3.30 2.71 -2.80
N ALA A 69 2.00 2.67 -2.51
CA ALA A 69 0.97 3.32 -3.29
C ALA A 69 0.92 4.84 -3.20
N THR A 70 1.21 5.42 -2.02
CA THR A 70 0.89 6.82 -1.69
C THR A 70 2.10 7.63 -1.21
N GLY A 71 3.24 6.99 -1.00
CA GLY A 71 4.41 7.59 -0.35
C GLY A 71 4.27 7.75 1.18
N SER A 72 3.13 7.37 1.76
CA SER A 72 2.83 7.48 3.19
C SER A 72 2.26 6.16 3.72
N SER A 73 2.66 5.74 4.91
CA SER A 73 2.04 4.61 5.63
C SER A 73 0.79 5.03 6.42
N ARG A 74 0.43 6.32 6.41
CA ARG A 74 -0.64 6.90 7.23
C ARG A 74 -1.89 7.21 6.43
N VAL A 75 -3.03 6.90 7.03
CA VAL A 75 -4.36 7.29 6.53
C VAL A 75 -4.72 8.68 7.09
N PRO A 76 -5.26 9.61 6.28
CA PRO A 76 -5.75 10.90 6.76
C PRO A 76 -6.81 10.75 7.86
N LEU A 77 -6.98 11.77 8.71
CA LEU A 77 -8.01 11.77 9.76
C LEU A 77 -9.43 11.57 9.20
N GLN A 78 -9.67 12.01 7.97
CA GLN A 78 -10.93 11.85 7.27
C GLN A 78 -11.10 10.48 6.61
N GLY A 79 -10.19 9.53 6.81
CA GLY A 79 -10.15 8.24 6.12
C GLY A 79 -9.54 8.33 4.72
N PHE A 80 -9.67 7.24 3.94
CA PHE A 80 -9.10 7.13 2.59
C PHE A 80 -9.68 8.13 1.59
N LYS A 81 -10.91 8.61 1.80
CA LYS A 81 -11.51 9.70 1.01
C LYS A 81 -10.75 11.03 1.15
N GLY A 82 -9.97 11.19 2.22
CA GLY A 82 -9.16 12.37 2.50
C GLY A 82 -7.77 12.33 1.86
N LEU A 83 -7.44 11.29 1.08
CA LEU A 83 -6.14 11.20 0.43
C LEU A 83 -5.92 12.38 -0.51
N THR A 84 -4.70 12.92 -0.49
CA THR A 84 -4.28 14.05 -1.30
C THR A 84 -3.06 13.70 -2.14
N SER A 85 -2.85 14.45 -3.22
CA SER A 85 -1.61 14.42 -3.99
C SER A 85 -0.56 15.32 -3.33
N TYR A 86 0.65 15.38 -3.90
CA TYR A 86 1.75 16.21 -3.41
C TYR A 86 1.41 17.72 -3.37
N ASP A 87 0.44 18.16 -4.18
CA ASP A 87 -0.03 19.55 -4.24
C ASP A 87 -1.16 19.87 -3.25
N GLY A 88 -1.50 18.92 -2.38
CA GLY A 88 -2.55 19.05 -1.36
C GLY A 88 -3.97 18.92 -1.90
N LYS A 89 -4.19 18.68 -3.20
CA LYS A 89 -5.52 18.43 -3.74
C LYS A 89 -5.99 17.02 -3.45
N LEU A 90 -7.29 16.85 -3.24
CA LEU A 90 -7.91 15.53 -3.08
C LEU A 90 -7.58 14.64 -4.28
N CYS A 91 -6.98 13.49 -3.98
CA CYS A 91 -6.54 12.49 -4.94
C CYS A 91 -6.83 11.11 -4.35
N PRO A 92 -8.01 10.54 -4.62
CA PRO A 92 -8.37 9.22 -4.11
C PRO A 92 -7.39 8.16 -4.57
N PHE A 93 -7.21 7.12 -3.76
CA PHE A 93 -6.45 5.95 -4.19
C PHE A 93 -7.11 5.32 -5.43
N SER A 94 -6.31 4.88 -6.39
CA SER A 94 -6.81 4.33 -7.64
C SER A 94 -6.09 3.07 -8.13
N LEU A 95 -6.86 2.16 -8.71
CA LEU A 95 -6.38 0.91 -9.31
C LEU A 95 -6.67 0.90 -10.80
N LYS A 96 -5.60 0.87 -11.60
CA LYS A 96 -5.68 0.85 -13.07
C LYS A 96 -5.24 -0.50 -13.60
N ALA A 97 -6.07 -1.16 -14.40
CA ALA A 97 -5.67 -2.38 -15.10
C ALA A 97 -4.56 -2.11 -16.11
N VAL A 98 -3.56 -3.00 -16.13
CA VAL A 98 -2.56 -3.09 -17.21
C VAL A 98 -2.47 -4.53 -17.74
N PRO A 99 -2.02 -4.74 -18.99
CA PRO A 99 -1.83 -6.08 -19.53
C PRO A 99 -0.84 -6.88 -18.69
N TYR A 100 -1.15 -8.15 -18.46
CA TYR A 100 -0.24 -9.07 -17.80
C TYR A 100 0.80 -9.62 -18.78
N THR A 101 2.05 -9.63 -18.35
CA THR A 101 3.16 -10.39 -18.96
C THR A 101 3.84 -11.21 -17.86
N ARG A 102 4.44 -12.35 -18.22
CA ARG A 102 5.03 -13.25 -17.21
C ARG A 102 6.11 -12.51 -16.39
N GLY A 103 5.98 -12.56 -15.07
CA GLY A 103 6.93 -11.93 -14.14
C GLY A 103 6.76 -10.41 -13.95
N VAL A 104 5.71 -9.80 -14.52
CA VAL A 104 5.44 -8.38 -14.29
C VAL A 104 4.92 -8.14 -12.87
N PHE A 105 5.44 -7.10 -12.22
CA PHE A 105 4.98 -6.62 -10.92
C PHE A 105 4.05 -5.42 -11.06
N PRO A 106 3.17 -5.17 -10.07
CA PRO A 106 2.41 -3.93 -10.03
C PRO A 106 3.33 -2.72 -9.91
N LYS A 107 2.93 -1.59 -10.49
CA LYS A 107 3.71 -0.34 -10.44
C LYS A 107 2.92 0.73 -9.71
N ALA A 108 3.52 1.36 -8.71
CA ALA A 108 2.92 2.50 -8.05
C ALA A 108 3.33 3.82 -8.69
N HIS A 109 2.42 4.78 -8.63
CA HIS A 109 2.63 6.19 -8.94
C HIS A 109 2.17 6.98 -7.72
N SER A 110 3.07 7.12 -6.73
CA SER A 110 2.77 7.69 -5.42
C SER A 110 2.22 9.11 -5.48
N CYS A 111 2.71 9.94 -6.42
CA CYS A 111 2.18 11.28 -6.66
C CYS A 111 0.67 11.30 -6.98
N PHE A 112 0.09 10.18 -7.42
CA PHE A 112 -1.32 10.07 -7.82
C PHE A 112 -2.07 9.00 -7.02
N ASN A 113 -1.50 8.51 -5.91
CA ASN A 113 -2.08 7.44 -5.10
C ASN A 113 -2.55 6.24 -5.95
N ARG A 114 -1.78 5.86 -6.99
CA ARG A 114 -2.23 4.89 -8.00
C ARG A 114 -1.35 3.65 -8.03
N ILE A 115 -1.98 2.48 -8.10
CA ILE A 115 -1.32 1.25 -8.53
C ILE A 115 -1.83 0.85 -9.92
N ASP A 116 -0.89 0.70 -10.85
CA ASP A 116 -1.12 0.00 -12.11
C ASP A 116 -1.01 -1.51 -11.84
N LEU A 117 -2.15 -2.20 -11.87
CA LEU A 117 -2.31 -3.60 -11.49
C LEU A 117 -2.43 -4.48 -12.74
N PRO A 118 -1.44 -5.34 -13.02
CA PRO A 118 -1.54 -6.37 -14.05
C PRO A 118 -2.75 -7.26 -13.82
N ILE A 119 -3.49 -7.59 -14.88
CA ILE A 119 -4.61 -8.55 -14.77
C ILE A 119 -4.03 -9.97 -14.65
N TYR A 120 -3.63 -10.36 -13.45
CA TYR A 120 -3.04 -11.67 -13.20
C TYR A 120 -4.02 -12.79 -13.55
N PRO A 121 -3.54 -13.88 -14.19
CA PRO A 121 -4.40 -14.98 -14.60
C PRO A 121 -4.85 -15.87 -13.42
N THR A 122 -4.08 -15.87 -12.32
CA THR A 122 -4.40 -16.62 -11.09
C THR A 122 -4.25 -15.74 -9.86
N ARG A 123 -4.92 -16.13 -8.77
CA ARG A 123 -4.88 -15.43 -7.49
C ARG A 123 -3.50 -15.55 -6.84
N GLU A 124 -2.86 -16.71 -7.01
CA GLU A 124 -1.55 -17.03 -6.47
C GLU A 124 -0.49 -16.11 -7.05
N LEU A 125 -0.51 -15.87 -8.37
CA LEU A 125 0.43 -14.95 -9.02
C LEU A 125 0.23 -13.50 -8.56
N LEU A 126 -1.02 -13.07 -8.34
CA LEU A 126 -1.29 -11.77 -7.76
C LEU A 126 -0.72 -11.68 -6.33
N LYS A 127 -0.97 -12.70 -5.49
CA LYS A 127 -0.48 -12.75 -4.12
C LYS A 127 1.05 -12.71 -4.10
N GLU A 128 1.72 -13.56 -4.87
CA GLU A 128 3.18 -13.59 -4.97
C GLU A 128 3.73 -12.21 -5.35
N ALA A 129 3.12 -11.54 -6.32
CA ALA A 129 3.53 -10.21 -6.75
C ALA A 129 3.32 -9.13 -5.66
N LEU A 130 2.20 -9.16 -4.94
CA LEU A 130 1.95 -8.26 -3.80
C LEU A 130 2.91 -8.53 -2.64
N MET A 131 3.16 -9.80 -2.31
CA MET A 131 4.11 -10.20 -1.27
C MET A 131 5.53 -9.78 -1.62
N ALA A 132 5.92 -9.90 -2.90
CA ALA A 132 7.21 -9.39 -3.35
C ALA A 132 7.31 -7.87 -3.14
N LEU A 133 6.28 -7.10 -3.50
CA LEU A 133 6.27 -5.65 -3.31
C LEU A 133 6.43 -5.23 -1.85
N VAL A 134 5.70 -5.86 -0.91
CA VAL A 134 5.82 -5.52 0.52
C VAL A 134 7.18 -5.92 1.11
N ASN A 135 7.84 -6.93 0.52
CA ASN A 135 9.15 -7.41 0.97
C ASN A 135 10.33 -6.64 0.36
N LEU A 136 10.14 -5.90 -0.74
CA LEU A 136 11.21 -5.17 -1.43
C LEU A 136 11.86 -4.08 -0.55
N GLU A 137 11.17 -3.57 0.47
CA GLU A 137 11.75 -2.62 1.45
C GLU A 137 12.94 -3.22 2.25
N MET A 138 13.16 -4.54 2.22
CA MET A 138 14.32 -5.19 2.85
C MET A 138 15.60 -5.13 1.99
N THR A 139 15.54 -4.59 0.77
CA THR A 139 16.65 -4.67 -0.21
C THR A 139 17.33 -3.34 -0.55
N GLU A 140 16.93 -2.22 0.05
CA GLU A 140 17.59 -0.92 -0.21
C GLU A 140 18.68 -0.51 0.81
N PHE A 141 19.10 -1.39 1.73
CA PHE A 141 20.17 -1.05 2.70
C PHE A 141 21.17 -2.19 3.04
N THR A 142 21.56 -3.02 2.07
CA THR A 142 22.77 -3.86 2.20
C THR A 142 23.42 -4.11 0.83
N LEU A 143 23.91 -3.05 0.20
CA LEU A 143 24.97 -3.15 -0.80
C LEU A 143 25.94 -1.98 -0.56
N GLU A 144 26.86 -2.19 0.39
CA GLU A 144 28.21 -1.62 0.33
C GLU A 144 29.14 -2.63 -0.37
#